data_AF-A0A960SYT8-F1
#
_entry.id   AF-A0A960SYT8-F1
#
_cell.length_a   1.000
_cell.length_b   1.000
_cell.length_c   1.000
_cell.angle_alpha   90.00
_cell.angle_beta   90.00
_cell.angle_gamma   90.00
#
_symmetry.space_group_name_H-M   'P 1'
#
loop_
_entity.id
_entity.type
_entity.pdbx_description
1 polymer ?
#
loop_
_entity_poly.entity_id
_entity_poly.type
_entity_poly.pdbx_seq_one_letter_code
_entity_poly.pdbx_strand_id
1 'polypeptide(L)'
;MNESTLDPATAVFREVIPAGDWWTREIKAGQTLRILDLEGNQAADTLFYSAADPTDRYSADRTIQAQQALYLTTGTKLMSTGG
;
A
#
# COMPACT_ATOMS: atom_id res chain seq x y z
N MET A 1 11.83 4.05 -12.68
CA MET A 1 11.42 4.04 -11.28
C MET A 1 11.49 5.47 -10.78
N ASN A 2 10.42 5.99 -10.18
CA ASN A 2 10.46 7.28 -9.49
C ASN A 2 10.72 7.00 -8.02
N GLU A 3 11.88 7.41 -7.51
CA GLU A 3 12.16 7.33 -6.09
C GLU A 3 11.33 8.36 -5.32
N SER A 4 10.85 7.97 -4.14
CA SER A 4 10.13 8.88 -3.25
C SER A 4 11.09 9.92 -2.67
N THR A 5 10.71 11.19 -2.72
CA THR A 5 11.47 12.31 -2.14
C THR A 5 11.33 12.44 -0.63
N LEU A 6 10.49 11.62 0.02
CA LEU A 6 10.28 11.66 1.47
C LEU A 6 11.47 11.01 2.20
N ASP A 7 12.01 11.68 3.21
CA ASP A 7 13.07 11.16 4.06
C ASP A 7 12.54 10.09 5.04
N PRO A 8 12.99 8.82 4.95
CA PRO A 8 12.60 7.77 5.88
C PRO A 8 12.89 8.05 7.35
N ALA A 9 13.88 8.90 7.66
CA ALA A 9 14.22 9.27 9.03
C ALA A 9 13.13 10.13 9.69
N THR A 10 12.29 10.78 8.88
CA THR A 10 11.15 11.60 9.34
C THR A 10 9.84 10.82 9.45
N ALA A 11 9.87 9.51 9.21
CA ALA A 11 8.67 8.68 9.31
C ALA A 11 8.11 8.71 10.73
N VAL A 12 6.82 9.04 10.86
CA VAL A 12 6.11 9.04 12.15
C VAL A 12 5.97 7.64 12.77
N PHE A 13 6.32 6.60 12.01
CA PHE A 13 6.33 5.21 12.44
C PHE A 13 7.22 4.39 11.49
N ARG A 14 7.99 3.46 12.05
CA ARG A 14 8.84 2.53 11.32
C ARG A 14 8.89 1.21 12.06
N GLU A 15 8.66 0.12 11.35
CA GLU A 15 8.71 -1.23 11.90
C GLU A 15 9.31 -2.18 10.86
N VAL A 16 10.06 -3.17 11.33
CA VAL A 16 10.55 -4.29 10.50
C VAL A 16 9.68 -5.48 10.83
N ILE A 17 9.00 -6.03 9.82
CA ILE A 17 8.12 -7.19 9.98
C ILE A 17 8.96 -8.46 9.79
N PRO A 18 9.03 -9.37 10.77
CA PRO A 18 9.72 -10.63 10.60
C PRO A 18 9.12 -11.48 9.47
N ALA A 19 9.94 -12.32 8.85
CA ALA A 19 9.47 -13.23 7.79
C ALA A 19 8.34 -14.14 8.29
N GLY A 20 7.25 -14.22 7.53
CA GLY A 20 6.08 -15.02 7.85
C GLY A 20 5.11 -14.38 8.86
N ASP A 21 5.44 -13.20 9.38
CA ASP A 21 4.58 -12.46 10.29
C ASP A 21 3.71 -11.44 9.54
N TRP A 22 2.78 -10.81 10.26
CA TRP A 22 1.83 -9.85 9.70
C TRP A 22 1.85 -8.52 10.46
N TRP A 23 1.26 -7.50 9.85
CA TRP A 23 1.13 -6.18 10.43
C TRP A 23 -0.17 -5.52 10.00
N THR A 24 -0.81 -4.80 10.93
CA THR A 24 -1.99 -3.98 10.64
C THR A 24 -1.88 -2.63 11.31
N ARG A 25 -2.29 -1.57 10.60
CA ARG A 25 -2.36 -0.23 11.16
C ARG A 25 -3.29 0.65 10.36
N GLU A 26 -3.94 1.56 11.05
CA GLU A 26 -4.65 2.66 10.42
C GLU A 26 -3.64 3.64 9.76
N ILE A 27 -3.91 4.01 8.50
CA ILE A 27 -3.20 5.07 7.79
C ILE A 27 -4.17 6.23 7.62
N LYS A 28 -3.85 7.37 8.24
CA LYS A 28 -4.72 8.54 8.21
C LYS A 28 -4.60 9.27 6.87
N ALA A 29 -5.65 9.98 6.48
CA ALA A 29 -5.64 10.83 5.30
C ALA A 29 -4.43 11.78 5.31
N GLY A 30 -3.72 11.87 4.19
CA GLY A 30 -2.50 12.67 4.04
C GLY A 30 -1.20 11.97 4.47
N GLN A 31 -1.27 10.81 5.12
CA GLN A 31 -0.07 10.01 5.41
C GLN A 31 0.38 9.18 4.19
N THR A 32 1.64 8.77 4.19
CA THR A 32 2.23 7.93 3.15
C THR A 32 2.74 6.63 3.77
N LEU A 33 2.41 5.49 3.15
CA LEU A 33 2.96 4.18 3.47
C LEU A 33 4.12 3.86 2.51
N ARG A 34 5.22 3.35 3.06
CA ARG A 34 6.33 2.79 2.28
C ARG A 34 6.57 1.35 2.72
N ILE A 35 6.48 0.42 1.78
CA ILE A 35 6.87 -0.98 1.96
C ILE A 35 8.25 -1.12 1.30
N LEU A 36 9.22 -1.65 2.04
CA LEU A 36 10.59 -1.80 1.60
C LEU A 36 11.01 -3.26 1.76
N ASP A 37 11.40 -3.88 0.66
CA ASP A 37 12.12 -5.16 0.66
C ASP A 37 13.56 -4.91 1.16
N LEU A 38 13.91 -5.54 2.30
CA LEU A 38 15.19 -5.30 2.98
C LEU A 38 16.30 -6.22 2.50
N GLU A 39 15.98 -7.41 2.00
CA GLU A 39 16.97 -8.42 1.58
C GLU A 39 16.92 -8.73 0.08
N GLY A 40 16.00 -8.11 -0.66
CA GLY A 40 16.01 -8.01 -2.11
C GLY A 40 15.29 -9.12 -2.87
N ASN A 41 14.57 -9.99 -2.17
CA ASN A 41 13.76 -11.05 -2.81
C ASN A 41 12.50 -11.39 -2.00
N GLN A 42 11.98 -10.42 -1.25
CA GLN A 42 10.74 -10.59 -0.49
C GLN A 42 9.54 -10.03 -1.26
N ALA A 43 8.41 -10.74 -1.17
CA ALA A 43 7.12 -10.26 -1.60
C ALA A 43 6.23 -10.02 -0.38
N ALA A 44 5.37 -9.00 -0.46
CA ALA A 44 4.37 -8.72 0.56
C ALA A 44 2.99 -8.74 -0.08
N ASP A 45 2.10 -9.56 0.46
CA ASP A 45 0.67 -9.46 0.17
C ASP A 45 0.09 -8.32 0.99
N THR A 46 -0.76 -7.50 0.36
CA THR A 46 -1.36 -6.33 1.02
C THR A 46 -2.86 -6.34 0.89
N LEU A 47 -3.52 -5.96 1.99
CA LEU A 47 -4.95 -5.71 2.03
C LEU A 47 -5.16 -4.29 2.57
N PHE A 48 -5.98 -3.50 1.88
CA PHE A 48 -6.37 -2.17 2.32
C PHE A 48 -7.87 -2.11 2.54
N TYR A 49 -8.28 -1.57 3.68
CA TYR A 49 -9.66 -1.39 4.09
C TYR A 49 -9.89 0.06 4.48
N SER A 50 -11.11 0.55 4.26
CA SER A 50 -11.54 1.82 4.83
C SER A 50 -11.60 1.68 6.36
N ALA A 51 -10.90 2.56 7.07
CA ALA A 51 -10.92 2.59 8.54
C ALA A 51 -12.30 2.97 9.10
N ALA A 52 -13.12 3.66 8.30
CA ALA A 52 -14.48 4.05 8.68
C ALA A 52 -15.52 2.95 8.38
N ASP A 53 -15.27 2.12 7.36
CA ASP A 53 -16.15 1.02 6.96
C ASP A 53 -15.33 -0.14 6.37
N PRO A 54 -15.06 -1.20 7.15
CA PRO A 54 -14.28 -2.35 6.69
C PRO A 54 -14.93 -3.16 5.55
N THR A 55 -16.20 -2.92 5.23
CA THR A 55 -16.83 -3.55 4.06
C THR A 55 -16.36 -2.92 2.76
N ASP A 56 -15.88 -1.67 2.81
CA ASP A 56 -15.19 -1.03 1.70
C ASP A 56 -13.67 -1.30 1.75
N ARG A 57 -13.17 -1.93 0.69
CA ARG A 57 -11.78 -2.40 0.60
C ARG A 57 -11.19 -2.18 -0.78
N TYR A 58 -9.87 -2.27 -0.89
CA TYR A 58 -9.18 -2.25 -2.17
C TYR A 58 -9.72 -3.31 -3.14
N SER A 59 -9.94 -2.89 -4.38
CA SER A 59 -10.39 -3.72 -5.50
C SER A 59 -9.33 -3.70 -6.60
N ALA A 60 -8.63 -4.83 -6.74
CA ALA A 60 -7.64 -5.02 -7.79
C ALA A 60 -8.28 -5.01 -9.19
N ASP A 61 -9.44 -5.63 -9.33
CA ASP A 61 -10.22 -5.69 -10.57
C ASP A 61 -10.63 -4.30 -11.06
N ARG A 62 -11.16 -3.43 -10.17
CA ARG A 62 -11.47 -2.04 -10.55
C ARG A 62 -10.24 -1.21 -10.81
N THR A 63 -9.16 -1.43 -10.05
CA THR A 63 -7.89 -0.72 -10.27
C THR A 63 -7.32 -1.06 -11.65
N ILE A 64 -7.30 -2.34 -12.03
CA ILE A 64 -6.90 -2.82 -13.35
C ILE A 64 -7.79 -2.22 -14.44
N GLN A 65 -9.11 -2.23 -14.25
CA GLN A 65 -10.05 -1.66 -15.21
C GLN A 65 -9.83 -0.15 -15.40
N ALA A 66 -9.67 0.61 -14.32
CA ALA A 66 -9.51 2.06 -14.33
C ALA A 66 -8.18 2.49 -14.97
N GLN A 67 -7.09 1.75 -14.72
CA GLN A 67 -5.77 2.07 -15.27
C GLN A 67 -5.48 1.40 -16.63
N GLN A 68 -6.29 0.42 -17.03
CA GLN A 68 -6.10 -0.44 -18.22
C GLN A 68 -4.74 -1.16 -18.26
N ALA A 69 -4.22 -1.58 -17.10
CA ALA A 69 -2.96 -2.29 -16.96
C ALA A 69 -3.03 -3.31 -15.82
N LEU A 70 -2.34 -4.45 -15.99
CA LEU A 70 -2.34 -5.54 -15.02
C LEU A 70 -1.50 -5.22 -13.78
N TYR A 71 -0.38 -4.53 -13.95
CA TYR A 71 0.56 -4.23 -12.89
C TYR A 71 0.46 -2.78 -12.44
N LEU A 72 0.60 -2.55 -11.13
CA LEU A 72 0.66 -1.22 -10.55
C LEU A 72 2.00 -0.55 -10.90
N THR A 73 1.96 0.76 -11.12
CA THR A 73 3.16 1.57 -11.31
C THR A 73 2.98 2.92 -10.63
N THR A 74 4.03 3.75 -10.65
CA THR A 74 3.93 5.11 -10.15
C THR A 74 2.80 5.86 -10.86
N GLY A 75 1.90 6.46 -10.07
CA GLY A 75 0.75 7.20 -10.58
C GLY A 75 -0.55 6.38 -10.67
N THR A 76 -0.50 5.07 -10.47
CA THR A 76 -1.72 4.26 -10.35
C THR A 76 -2.53 4.70 -9.13
N LYS A 77 -3.81 4.97 -9.34
CA LYS A 77 -4.78 5.18 -8.26
C LYS A 77 -5.38 3.84 -7.87
N LEU A 78 -5.28 3.47 -6.59
CA LEU A 78 -5.92 2.27 -6.06
C LEU A 78 -7.41 2.54 -5.83
N MET A 79 -8.26 1.71 -6.40
CA MET A 79 -9.73 1.85 -6.33
C MET A 79 -10.30 0.98 -5.22
N SER A 80 -11.41 1.42 -4.61
CA SER A 80 -12.13 0.64 -3.60
C SER A 80 -13.35 -0.08 -4.19
N THR A 81 -14.00 -0.91 -3.37
CA THR A 81 -15.26 -1.58 -3.70
C THR A 81 -16.48 -0.63 -3.68
N GLY A 82 -16.40 0.48 -2.94
CA GLY A 82 -17.44 1.50 -2.84
C GLY A 82 -17.44 2.49 -4.01
N GLY A 83 -16.32 2.64 -4.72
CA GLY A 83 -16.14 3.58 -5.83
C GLY A 83 -15.18 4.70 -5.50
#